data_AF-A0A1F9MBF7-F1
#
_entry.id   AF-A0A1F9MBF7-F1
#
_cell.length_a   1.000
_cell.length_b   1.000
_cell.length_c   1.000
_cell.angle_alpha   90.00
_cell.angle_beta   90.00
_cell.angle_gamma   90.00
#
_symmetry.space_group_name_H-M   'P 1'
#
loop_
_entity.id
_entity.type
_entity.pdbx_description
1 polymer ?
#
loop_
_entity_poly.entity_id
_entity_poly.type
_entity_poly.pdbx_seq_one_letter_code
_entity_poly.pdbx_strand_id
1 'polypeptide(L)'
;MLLGVGIITRLRKKYEFGVNVSVAATAVGNWCVGSLVCPNNPYDGHTLAAALEQVGRLTGVTPKHAYCDLGYRGSGYQGEVKVHIVDRRKKAPSAWERRWWKRRAAVEPIIGHLKTDHRMDRNFYRHSSGDRVNALLSGAGYNLNKLLAVLSRGRTFLFPYFTILLHIFRAVPSIVCEEYAA
;
A
#
# COMPACT_ATOMS: atom_id res chain seq x y z
N MET A 1 7.97 -9.38 7.20
CA MET A 1 7.00 -8.36 6.77
C MET A 1 5.91 -8.25 7.83
N LEU A 2 5.66 -7.05 8.34
CA LEU A 2 4.54 -6.77 9.25
C LEU A 2 3.43 -6.17 8.41
N LEU A 3 2.29 -6.84 8.34
CA LEU A 3 1.12 -6.35 7.64
C LEU A 3 0.24 -5.59 8.62
N GLY A 4 -0.10 -4.35 8.29
CA GLY A 4 -1.38 -3.81 8.72
C GLY A 4 -2.41 -4.40 7.76
N VAL A 5 -3.20 -5.36 8.23
CA VAL A 5 -4.36 -5.83 7.47
C VAL A 5 -5.53 -4.99 7.97
N GLY A 6 -6.01 -4.09 7.13
CA GLY A 6 -7.19 -3.27 7.43
C GLY A 6 -8.18 -3.41 6.29
N ILE A 7 -9.29 -4.08 6.57
CA ILE A 7 -10.43 -4.24 5.68
C ILE A 7 -11.41 -3.14 6.03
N ILE A 8 -11.92 -2.48 4.99
CA ILE A 8 -13.34 -2.28 4.69
C ILE A 8 -13.43 -1.04 3.80
N THR A 9 -14.19 -1.15 2.71
CA THR A 9 -15.23 -0.13 2.54
C THR A 9 -16.46 -0.55 1.76
N ARG A 10 -17.58 -0.31 2.44
CA ARG A 10 -18.94 -0.27 1.93
C ARG A 10 -19.12 1.00 1.08
N LEU A 11 -19.83 0.89 -0.03
CA LEU A 11 -20.34 2.02 -0.80
C LEU A 11 -21.85 1.82 -0.99
N ARG A 12 -22.63 2.91 -0.86
CA ARG A 12 -24.10 2.92 -0.70
C ARG A 12 -24.86 3.62 -1.85
N LYS A 13 -24.20 4.14 -2.91
CA LYS A 13 -24.87 4.88 -4.00
C LYS A 13 -24.79 4.17 -5.36
N LYS A 14 -25.75 4.52 -6.22
CA LYS A 14 -25.81 4.11 -7.64
C LYS A 14 -24.54 4.57 -8.36
N TYR A 15 -23.88 3.65 -9.09
CA TYR A 15 -22.56 3.75 -9.72
C TYR A 15 -21.33 3.60 -8.81
N GLU A 16 -21.52 3.28 -7.53
CA GLU A 16 -20.38 2.97 -6.65
C GLU A 16 -20.03 1.47 -6.68
N PHE A 17 -18.77 1.19 -6.37
CA PHE A 17 -18.22 -0.15 -6.18
C PHE A 17 -19.10 -0.98 -5.21
N GLY A 18 -19.87 -1.94 -5.73
CA GLY A 18 -20.92 -2.65 -4.97
C GLY A 18 -20.43 -3.78 -4.06
N VAL A 19 -19.11 -4.00 -3.97
CA VAL A 19 -18.50 -5.15 -3.29
C VAL A 19 -17.43 -4.66 -2.32
N ASN A 20 -17.37 -5.26 -1.13
CA ASN A 20 -16.34 -4.94 -0.15
C ASN A 20 -14.96 -5.34 -0.68
N VAL A 21 -13.96 -4.50 -0.39
CA VAL A 21 -12.56 -4.77 -0.69
C VAL A 21 -11.75 -4.81 0.58
N SER A 22 -10.87 -5.81 0.64
CA SER A 22 -9.89 -6.03 1.67
C SER A 22 -8.53 -5.51 1.26
N VAL A 23 -7.97 -4.57 2.02
CA VAL A 23 -6.67 -3.97 1.72
C VAL A 23 -5.64 -4.44 2.74
N ALA A 24 -4.48 -4.85 2.24
CA ALA A 24 -3.33 -5.19 3.06
C ALA A 24 -2.19 -4.23 2.74
N ALA A 25 -1.61 -3.62 3.77
CA ALA A 25 -0.48 -2.71 3.62
C ALA A 25 0.69 -3.10 4.51
N THR A 26 1.90 -2.76 4.07
CA THR A 26 3.10 -2.94 4.90
C THR A 26 3.10 -1.91 6.03
N ALA A 27 3.36 -2.36 7.26
CA ALA A 27 3.43 -1.48 8.43
C ALA A 27 4.61 -0.50 8.39
N VAL A 28 5.61 -0.77 7.53
CA VAL A 28 6.73 0.13 7.24
C VAL A 28 6.62 0.53 5.79
N GLY A 29 6.68 1.84 5.53
CA GLY A 29 6.59 2.37 4.17
C GLY A 29 5.18 2.41 3.59
N ASN A 30 4.16 1.82 4.24
CA ASN A 30 2.75 1.89 3.85
C ASN A 30 2.51 1.49 2.39
N TRP A 31 3.12 0.39 1.92
CA TRP A 31 2.92 -0.11 0.56
C TRP A 31 1.68 -0.99 0.50
N CYS A 32 0.85 -0.81 -0.52
CA CYS A 32 -0.31 -1.68 -0.74
C CYS A 32 0.19 -3.01 -1.32
N VAL A 33 0.00 -4.11 -0.61
CA VAL A 33 0.50 -5.44 -0.98
C VAL A 33 -0.61 -6.48 -1.17
N GLY A 34 -1.86 -6.07 -0.94
CA GLY A 34 -3.04 -6.87 -1.22
C GLY A 34 -4.26 -5.98 -1.38
N SER A 35 -5.11 -6.32 -2.35
CA SER A 35 -6.41 -5.70 -2.60
C SER A 35 -7.34 -6.82 -3.08
N LEU A 36 -8.08 -7.40 -2.16
CA LEU A 36 -8.93 -8.57 -2.39
C LEU A 36 -10.39 -8.15 -2.38
N VAL A 37 -11.12 -8.44 -3.45
CA VAL A 37 -12.58 -8.28 -3.48
C VAL A 37 -13.22 -9.41 -2.68
N CYS A 38 -14.17 -9.06 -1.80
CA CYS A 38 -14.91 -9.98 -0.95
C CYS A 38 -16.41 -9.99 -1.37
N PRO A 39 -16.82 -10.91 -2.25
CA PRO A 39 -18.21 -11.02 -2.71
C PRO A 39 -19.17 -11.28 -1.55
N ASN A 40 -20.41 -10.81 -1.66
CA ASN A 40 -21.48 -11.02 -0.67
C ASN A 40 -21.27 -10.35 0.70
N ASN A 41 -20.32 -9.42 0.82
CA ASN A 41 -20.10 -8.62 2.03
C ASN A 41 -20.01 -9.46 3.33
N PRO A 42 -19.10 -10.46 3.38
CA PRO A 42 -18.89 -11.28 4.56
C PRO A 42 -18.36 -10.44 5.72
N TYR A 43 -18.59 -10.93 6.94
CA TYR A 43 -17.96 -10.36 8.14
C TYR A 43 -16.43 -10.35 8.01
N ASP A 44 -15.79 -9.27 8.45
CA ASP A 44 -14.34 -9.04 8.23
C ASP A 44 -13.46 -10.12 8.86
N GLY A 45 -13.93 -10.79 9.93
CA GLY A 45 -13.24 -11.93 10.50
C GLY A 45 -13.01 -13.07 9.49
N HIS A 46 -13.97 -13.33 8.60
CA HIS A 46 -13.90 -14.43 7.63
C HIS A 46 -13.03 -14.12 6.40
N THR A 47 -12.71 -12.85 6.17
CA THR A 47 -11.92 -12.44 5.00
C THR A 47 -10.41 -12.40 5.27
N LEU A 48 -10.00 -12.49 6.54
CA LEU A 48 -8.59 -12.42 6.94
C LEU A 48 -7.73 -13.51 6.31
N ALA A 49 -8.20 -14.75 6.31
CA ALA A 49 -7.44 -15.88 5.75
C ALA A 49 -7.16 -15.67 4.27
N ALA A 50 -8.21 -15.36 3.49
CA ALA A 50 -8.10 -15.10 2.05
C ALA A 50 -7.24 -13.86 1.75
N ALA A 51 -7.31 -12.82 2.58
CA ALA A 51 -6.48 -11.63 2.44
C ALA A 51 -4.98 -11.96 2.64
N LEU A 52 -4.65 -12.74 3.67
CA LEU A 52 -3.27 -13.15 3.94
C LEU A 52 -2.73 -14.09 2.85
N GLU A 53 -3.56 -15.00 2.36
CA GLU A 53 -3.23 -15.87 1.23
C GLU A 53 -2.95 -15.04 -0.04
N GLN A 54 -3.80 -14.04 -0.34
CA GLN A 54 -3.58 -13.15 -1.47
C GLN A 54 -2.24 -12.42 -1.35
N VAL A 55 -1.89 -11.91 -0.17
CA VAL A 55 -0.59 -11.25 0.04
C VAL A 55 0.56 -12.23 -0.21
N GLY A 56 0.48 -13.46 0.31
CA GLY A 56 1.48 -14.49 0.06
C GLY A 56 1.63 -14.76 -1.44
N ARG A 57 0.52 -14.90 -2.16
CA ARG A 57 0.50 -15.12 -3.61
C ARG A 57 1.09 -13.95 -4.42
N LEU A 58 0.78 -12.71 -4.04
CA LEU A 58 1.22 -11.52 -4.78
C LEU A 58 2.67 -11.14 -4.49
N THR A 59 3.14 -11.36 -3.27
CA THR A 59 4.48 -10.93 -2.84
C THR A 59 5.51 -12.06 -2.83
N GLY A 60 5.07 -13.33 -2.89
CA GLY A 60 5.92 -14.50 -2.69
C GLY A 60 6.42 -14.65 -1.25
N VAL A 61 5.93 -13.84 -0.31
CA VAL A 61 6.42 -13.78 1.06
C VAL A 61 5.26 -13.92 2.04
N THR A 62 5.35 -14.92 2.91
CA THR A 62 4.41 -15.08 4.02
C THR A 62 4.74 -14.09 5.14
N PRO A 63 3.78 -13.25 5.57
CA PRO A 63 3.98 -12.29 6.64
C PRO A 63 4.15 -13.01 8.00
N LYS A 64 5.00 -12.49 8.88
CA LYS A 64 5.18 -13.08 10.23
C LYS A 64 4.11 -12.59 11.22
N HIS A 65 3.66 -11.36 11.02
CA HIS A 65 2.74 -10.66 11.91
C HIS A 65 1.72 -9.88 11.10
N ALA A 66 0.46 -9.97 11.51
CA ALA A 66 -0.65 -9.19 10.96
C ALA A 66 -1.30 -8.39 12.08
N TYR A 67 -1.23 -7.07 12.03
CA TYR A 67 -1.96 -6.19 12.93
C TYR A 67 -3.30 -5.82 12.29
N CYS A 68 -4.38 -6.17 12.97
CA CYS A 68 -5.73 -6.07 12.43
C CYS A 68 -6.62 -5.19 13.33
N ASP A 69 -7.68 -4.68 12.73
CA ASP A 69 -8.72 -3.94 13.44
C ASP A 69 -9.62 -4.82 14.31
N LEU A 70 -10.43 -4.16 15.15
CA LEU A 70 -11.33 -4.85 16.06
C LEU A 70 -12.39 -5.71 15.31
N GLY A 71 -12.73 -5.33 14.08
CA GLY A 71 -13.69 -6.07 13.22
C GLY A 71 -13.24 -7.49 12.87
N TYR A 72 -11.95 -7.81 13.05
CA TYR A 72 -11.39 -9.13 12.80
C TYR A 72 -11.45 -10.07 14.00
N ARG A 73 -12.05 -9.61 15.10
CA ARG A 73 -12.22 -10.42 16.29
C ARG A 73 -13.09 -11.63 15.95
N GLY A 74 -12.67 -12.82 16.40
CA GLY A 74 -13.38 -14.05 16.08
C GLY A 74 -13.11 -14.58 14.66
N SER A 75 -12.09 -14.08 13.96
CA SER A 75 -11.66 -14.60 12.66
C SER A 75 -11.30 -16.10 12.66
N GLY A 76 -10.94 -16.67 13.83
CA GLY A 76 -10.61 -18.09 13.95
C GLY A 76 -9.40 -18.51 13.10
N TYR A 77 -8.56 -17.57 12.68
CA TYR A 77 -7.41 -17.85 11.82
C TYR A 77 -6.41 -18.80 12.51
N GLN A 78 -6.14 -19.94 11.87
CA GLN A 78 -5.22 -20.98 12.37
C GLN A 78 -3.95 -21.15 11.52
N GLY A 79 -3.65 -20.20 10.65
CA GLY A 79 -2.43 -20.26 9.82
C GLY A 79 -1.17 -19.82 10.56
N GLU A 80 -0.04 -19.83 9.84
CA GLU A 80 1.30 -19.53 10.38
C GLU A 80 1.49 -18.07 10.82
N VAL A 81 0.66 -17.16 10.33
CA VAL A 81 0.77 -15.72 10.58
C VAL A 81 0.26 -15.40 11.98
N LYS A 82 1.09 -14.76 12.82
CA LYS A 82 0.64 -14.29 14.15
C LYS A 82 -0.25 -13.06 13.99
N VAL A 83 -1.55 -13.24 14.20
CA VAL A 83 -2.56 -12.17 14.14
C VAL A 83 -2.66 -11.45 15.48
N HIS A 84 -2.51 -10.13 15.44
CA HIS A 84 -2.61 -9.22 16.57
C HIS A 84 -3.80 -8.29 16.36
N ILE A 85 -4.83 -8.43 17.19
CA ILE A 85 -6.02 -7.60 17.13
C ILE A 85 -5.92 -6.50 18.18
N VAL A 86 -6.29 -5.27 17.82
CA VAL A 86 -6.30 -4.16 18.77
C VAL A 86 -7.32 -4.42 19.89
N ASP A 87 -6.86 -4.37 21.14
CA ASP A 87 -7.74 -4.43 22.30
C ASP A 87 -7.96 -3.04 22.89
N ARG A 88 -9.13 -2.45 22.61
CA ARG A 88 -9.52 -1.14 23.15
C ARG A 88 -9.75 -1.14 24.67
N ARG A 89 -9.94 -2.31 25.30
CA ARG A 89 -10.20 -2.42 26.75
C ARG A 89 -8.91 -2.44 27.57
N LYS A 90 -7.77 -2.67 26.92
CA LYS A 90 -6.46 -2.64 27.58
C LYS A 90 -6.08 -1.21 27.95
N LYS A 91 -6.24 -0.86 29.23
CA LYS A 91 -5.95 0.49 29.76
C LYS A 91 -4.48 0.91 29.62
N ALA A 92 -3.55 -0.05 29.71
CA ALA A 92 -2.11 0.21 29.65
C ALA A 92 -1.40 -0.75 28.66
N PRO A 93 -1.43 -0.46 27.34
CA PRO A 93 -0.61 -1.19 26.38
C PRO A 93 0.87 -0.86 26.59
N SER A 94 1.74 -1.84 26.37
CA SER A 94 3.19 -1.65 26.37
C SER A 94 3.58 -0.62 25.28
N ALA A 95 4.77 -0.01 25.42
CA ALA A 95 5.28 0.92 24.42
C ALA A 95 5.35 0.28 23.01
N TRP A 96 5.68 -1.01 22.94
CA TRP A 96 5.72 -1.79 21.72
C TRP A 96 4.34 -1.97 21.09
N GLU A 97 3.34 -2.40 21.86
CA GLU A 97 1.95 -2.54 21.38
C GLU A 97 1.40 -1.22 20.88
N ARG A 98 1.61 -0.14 21.65
CA ARG A 98 1.18 1.21 21.26
C ARG A 98 1.79 1.65 19.93
N ARG A 99 3.07 1.33 19.69
CA ARG A 99 3.76 1.63 18.42
C ARG A 99 3.08 0.91 17.25
N TRP A 100 2.75 -0.37 17.40
CA TRP A 100 2.12 -1.13 16.33
C TRP A 100 0.66 -0.77 16.10
N TRP A 101 -0.09 -0.46 17.15
CA TRP A 101 -1.45 0.05 17.02
C TRP A 101 -1.49 1.38 16.25
N LYS A 102 -0.54 2.28 16.52
CA LYS A 102 -0.39 3.53 15.76
C LYS A 102 -0.02 3.28 14.30
N ARG A 103 0.88 2.33 14.01
CA ARG A 103 1.25 1.98 12.63
C ARG A 103 0.10 1.35 11.85
N ARG A 104 -0.68 0.46 12.47
CA ARG A 104 -1.89 -0.12 11.86
C ARG A 104 -2.89 0.97 11.47
N ALA A 105 -3.04 2.01 12.30
CA ALA A 105 -3.96 3.11 11.99
C ALA A 105 -3.65 3.85 10.68
N ALA A 106 -2.45 3.68 10.11
CA ALA A 106 -2.12 4.21 8.78
C ALA A 106 -2.87 3.51 7.64
N VAL A 107 -3.56 2.38 7.88
CA VAL A 107 -4.36 1.72 6.84
C VAL A 107 -5.61 2.55 6.48
N GLU A 108 -6.22 3.24 7.44
CA GLU A 108 -7.39 4.11 7.20
C GLU A 108 -7.13 5.21 6.16
N PRO A 109 -6.06 6.03 6.28
CA PRO A 109 -5.75 7.02 5.25
C PRO A 109 -5.37 6.38 3.91
N ILE A 110 -4.74 5.20 3.90
CA ILE A 110 -4.46 4.47 2.65
C ILE A 110 -5.77 4.13 1.94
N ILE A 111 -6.76 3.60 2.66
CA ILE A 111 -8.09 3.30 2.11
C ILE A 111 -8.76 4.58 1.60
N GLY A 112 -8.65 5.68 2.34
CA GLY A 112 -9.10 7.00 1.90
C GLY A 112 -8.53 7.38 0.54
N HIS A 113 -7.19 7.35 0.40
CA HIS A 113 -6.50 7.63 -0.86
C HIS A 113 -6.90 6.66 -1.98
N LEU A 114 -7.04 5.36 -1.67
CA LEU A 114 -7.44 4.37 -2.66
C LEU A 114 -8.81 4.71 -3.27
N LYS A 115 -9.76 5.16 -2.44
CA LYS A 115 -11.08 5.61 -2.89
C LYS A 115 -11.01 6.88 -3.71
N THR A 116 -10.46 7.95 -3.14
CA THR A 116 -10.58 9.29 -3.72
C THR A 116 -9.60 9.51 -4.86
N ASP A 117 -8.35 9.11 -4.68
CA ASP A 117 -7.24 9.47 -5.57
C ASP A 117 -7.00 8.39 -6.62
N HIS A 118 -7.32 7.13 -6.27
CA HIS A 118 -7.12 5.96 -7.13
C HIS A 118 -8.43 5.32 -7.59
N ARG A 119 -9.56 6.03 -7.45
CA ARG A 119 -10.87 5.69 -8.03
C ARG A 119 -11.36 4.29 -7.68
N MET A 120 -10.97 3.76 -6.52
CA MET A 120 -11.51 2.48 -6.04
C MET A 120 -13.03 2.57 -5.80
N ASP A 121 -13.57 3.79 -5.60
CA ASP A 121 -14.99 4.04 -5.41
C ASP A 121 -15.85 3.88 -6.67
N ARG A 122 -15.24 3.92 -7.86
CA ARG A 122 -15.92 3.87 -9.15
C ARG A 122 -15.43 2.68 -9.96
N ASN A 123 -16.32 1.75 -10.28
CA ASN A 123 -16.02 0.68 -11.23
C ASN A 123 -16.59 0.99 -12.61
N PHE A 124 -15.74 1.04 -13.63
CA PHE A 124 -16.16 1.11 -15.04
C PHE A 124 -16.16 -0.26 -15.71
N TYR A 125 -15.56 -1.27 -15.07
CA TYR A 125 -15.50 -2.63 -15.57
C TYR A 125 -16.75 -3.41 -15.20
N ARG A 126 -17.12 -4.36 -16.07
CA ARG A 126 -18.37 -5.11 -15.92
C ARG A 126 -18.17 -6.36 -15.05
N HIS A 127 -19.15 -6.65 -14.19
CA HIS A 127 -19.24 -7.87 -13.37
C HIS A 127 -18.10 -8.04 -12.34
N SER A 128 -18.10 -9.20 -11.67
CA SER A 128 -17.17 -9.50 -10.56
C SER A 128 -15.69 -9.55 -10.96
N SER A 129 -15.38 -9.88 -12.22
CA SER A 129 -14.02 -9.79 -12.76
C SER A 129 -13.55 -8.35 -12.84
N GLY A 130 -14.43 -7.45 -13.27
CA GLY A 130 -14.19 -6.02 -13.29
C GLY A 130 -13.89 -5.46 -11.90
N ASP A 131 -14.64 -5.89 -10.88
CA ASP A 131 -14.38 -5.49 -9.49
C ASP A 131 -12.96 -5.94 -9.06
N ARG A 132 -12.58 -7.18 -9.36
CA ARG A 132 -11.23 -7.68 -9.01
C ARG A 132 -10.13 -6.85 -9.68
N VAL A 133 -10.31 -6.52 -10.96
CA VAL A 133 -9.35 -5.72 -11.73
C VAL A 133 -9.25 -4.31 -11.18
N ASN A 134 -10.36 -3.62 -10.92
CA ASN A 134 -10.32 -2.26 -10.39
C ASN A 134 -9.63 -2.21 -9.03
N ALA A 135 -9.98 -3.12 -8.12
CA ALA A 135 -9.40 -3.17 -6.78
C ALA A 135 -7.87 -3.35 -6.82
N LEU A 136 -7.39 -4.25 -7.68
CA LEU A 136 -5.95 -4.48 -7.89
C LEU A 136 -5.26 -3.26 -8.53
N LEU A 137 -5.85 -2.69 -9.58
CA LEU A 137 -5.27 -1.53 -10.29
C LEU A 137 -5.24 -0.28 -9.42
N SER A 138 -6.27 -0.02 -8.61
CA SER A 138 -6.25 1.08 -7.64
C SER A 138 -5.11 0.91 -6.63
N GLY A 139 -4.91 -0.32 -6.12
CA GLY A 139 -3.78 -0.64 -5.23
C GLY A 139 -2.42 -0.45 -5.90
N ALA A 140 -2.27 -0.89 -7.14
CA ALA A 140 -1.07 -0.69 -7.94
C ALA A 140 -0.81 0.80 -8.22
N GLY A 141 -1.85 1.56 -8.60
CA GLY A 141 -1.78 3.00 -8.83
C GLY A 141 -1.30 3.77 -7.60
N TYR A 142 -1.73 3.37 -6.41
CA TYR A 142 -1.23 3.91 -5.15
C TYR A 142 0.28 3.72 -4.97
N ASN A 143 0.76 2.50 -5.23
CA ASN A 143 2.21 2.23 -5.16
C ASN A 143 3.00 2.98 -6.23
N LEU A 144 2.50 3.03 -7.47
CA LEU A 144 3.15 3.76 -8.56
C LEU A 144 3.27 5.26 -8.24
N ASN A 145 2.22 5.89 -7.71
CA ASN A 145 2.29 7.29 -7.30
C ASN A 145 3.35 7.52 -6.20
N LYS A 146 3.54 6.56 -5.28
CA LYS A 146 4.61 6.65 -4.28
C LYS A 146 5.99 6.54 -4.90
N LEU A 147 6.18 5.63 -5.85
CA LEU A 147 7.43 5.52 -6.61
C LEU A 147 7.71 6.82 -7.39
N LEU A 148 6.71 7.34 -8.09
CA LEU A 148 6.83 8.61 -8.83
C LEU A 148 7.16 9.77 -7.90
N ALA A 149 6.60 9.84 -6.69
CA ALA A 149 6.93 10.87 -5.72
C ALA A 149 8.38 10.78 -5.19
N VAL A 150 8.96 9.57 -5.12
CA VAL A 150 10.38 9.40 -4.77
C VAL A 150 11.27 9.80 -5.96
N LEU A 151 10.94 9.31 -7.15
CA LEU A 151 11.69 9.62 -8.38
C LEU A 151 11.65 11.11 -8.72
N SER A 152 10.52 11.79 -8.51
CA SER A 152 10.39 13.22 -8.78
C SER A 152 11.25 14.07 -7.84
N ARG A 153 11.33 13.71 -6.55
CA ARG A 153 12.28 14.34 -5.61
C ARG A 153 13.73 14.10 -6.02
N GLY A 154 14.04 12.88 -6.43
CA GLY A 154 15.36 12.52 -6.96
C GLY A 154 15.71 13.31 -8.22
N ARG A 155 14.76 13.51 -9.14
CA ARG A 155 14.94 14.37 -10.31
C ARG A 155 15.25 15.80 -9.88
N THR A 156 14.45 16.41 -9.01
CA THR A 156 14.71 17.79 -8.58
C THR A 156 16.07 17.95 -7.90
N PHE A 157 16.53 16.94 -7.17
CA PHE A 157 17.80 16.98 -6.45
C PHE A 157 19.01 16.63 -7.33
N LEU A 158 18.95 15.59 -8.17
CA LEU A 158 20.08 15.05 -8.93
C LEU A 158 20.22 15.65 -10.34
N PHE A 159 19.12 16.11 -10.93
CA PHE A 159 19.13 16.71 -12.27
C PHE A 159 20.06 17.93 -12.39
N PRO A 160 20.13 18.89 -11.44
CA PRO A 160 21.08 20.00 -11.57
C PRO A 160 22.53 19.53 -11.54
N TYR A 161 22.89 18.58 -10.68
CA TYR A 161 24.25 18.02 -10.64
C TYR A 161 24.59 17.23 -11.90
N PHE A 162 23.62 16.49 -12.46
CA PHE A 162 23.80 15.81 -13.75
C PHE A 162 24.02 16.81 -14.88
N THR A 163 23.28 17.93 -14.92
CA THR A 163 23.50 18.97 -15.93
C THR A 163 24.85 19.68 -15.76
N ILE A 164 25.30 19.93 -14.54
CA ILE A 164 26.62 20.51 -14.26
C ILE A 164 27.72 19.55 -14.67
N LEU A 165 27.60 18.26 -14.33
CA LEU A 165 28.54 17.23 -14.73
C LEU A 165 28.64 17.12 -16.26
N LEU A 166 27.51 17.15 -16.98
CA LEU A 166 27.50 17.19 -18.44
C LEU A 166 28.14 18.46 -19.00
N HIS A 167 27.95 19.63 -18.38
CA HIS A 167 28.64 20.86 -18.78
C HIS A 167 30.15 20.76 -18.57
N ILE A 168 30.61 20.21 -17.43
CA ILE A 168 32.03 19.96 -17.16
C ILE A 168 32.61 19.01 -18.22
N PHE A 169 31.96 17.88 -18.49
CA PHE A 169 32.42 16.95 -19.54
C PHE A 169 32.43 17.56 -20.95
N ARG A 170 31.55 18.53 -21.25
CA ARG A 170 31.57 19.27 -22.52
C ARG A 170 32.64 20.36 -22.55
N ALA A 171 33.04 20.91 -21.40
CA ALA A 171 34.05 21.95 -21.29
C ALA A 171 35.49 21.42 -21.16
N VAL A 172 35.67 20.17 -20.71
CA VAL A 172 37.00 19.53 -20.60
C VAL A 172 37.75 19.50 -21.94
N PRO A 173 37.14 19.13 -23.08
CA PRO A 173 37.84 19.13 -24.36
C PRO A 173 38.33 20.52 -24.79
N SER A 174 37.58 21.58 -24.50
CA SER A 174 37.99 22.96 -24.84
C SER A 174 39.13 23.46 -23.97
N ILE A 175 39.14 23.13 -22.68
CA ILE A 175 40.20 23.55 -21.74
C ILE A 175 41.52 22.84 -22.07
N VAL A 176 41.45 21.54 -22.37
CA VAL A 176 42.65 20.77 -22.73
C VAL A 176 43.24 21.27 -24.05
N CYS A 177 42.43 21.63 -25.05
CA CYS A 177 42.94 22.16 -26.32
C CYS A 177 43.61 23.55 -26.20
N GLU A 178 43.22 24.40 -25.25
CA GLU A 178 43.86 25.70 -25.02
C GLU A 178 45.24 25.57 -24.34
N GLU A 179 45.43 24.58 -23.46
CA GLU A 179 46.73 24.34 -22.80
C GLU A 179 47.81 23.76 -23.74
N TYR A 180 47.43 23.07 -24.82
CA TYR A 180 48.38 22.54 -25.81
C TYR A 180 48.64 23.48 -27.00
N ALA A 181 48.02 24.66 -27.01
CA ALA A 181 48.17 25.67 -28.06
C ALA A 181 49.07 26.87 -27.64
N ALA A 182 49.61 26.84 -26.41
CA ALA A 182 50.59 27.79 -25.87
C ALA A 182 51.99 27.17 -25.84
#